data_AF-A0A965Y634-F1
#
_entry.id   AF-A0A965Y634-F1
#
_cell.length_a   1.000
_cell.length_b   1.000
_cell.length_c   1.000
_cell.angle_alpha   90.00
_cell.angle_beta   90.00
_cell.angle_gamma   90.00
#
_symmetry.space_group_name_H-M   'P 1'
#
loop_
_entity.id
_entity.type
_entity.pdbx_description
1 polymer ?
#
loop_
_entity_poly.entity_id
_entity_poly.type
_entity_poly.pdbx_seq_one_letter_code
_entity_poly.pdbx_strand_id
1 'polypeptide(L)'
;LLLILAGMFVETTVCALLLTPVFIPVISKLGIDPVHFGVIMMTTLTAGIMTPPVGVALYSTSEIMGCTPQETAREAIPFYLTLMALVGLMVFFPQIILFLPDLVFG
;
A
#
# COMPACT_ATOMS: atom_id res chain seq x y z
N LEU A 1 -2.15 6.28 6.49
CA LEU A 1 -3.36 7.06 6.14
C LEU A 1 -3.11 8.04 5.00
N LEU A 2 -2.16 8.98 5.09
CA LEU A 2 -1.83 9.90 3.99
C LEU A 2 -1.48 9.15 2.68
N LEU A 3 -0.75 8.04 2.78
CA LEU A 3 -0.40 7.20 1.63
C LEU A 3 -1.61 6.48 1.00
N ILE A 4 -2.58 6.02 1.80
CA ILE A 4 -3.84 5.44 1.27
C ILE A 4 -4.60 6.51 0.49
N LEU A 5 -4.74 7.71 1.07
CA LEU A 5 -5.40 8.83 0.40
C LEU A 5 -4.65 9.23 -0.88
N ALA A 6 -3.31 9.24 -0.89
CA ALA A 6 -2.55 9.53 -2.11
C ALA A 6 -2.78 8.46 -3.20
N GLY A 7 -2.71 7.17 -2.85
CA GLY A 7 -2.94 6.06 -3.78
C GLY A 7 -4.38 5.95 -4.28
N MET A 8 -5.34 6.56 -3.59
CA MET A 8 -6.73 6.64 -4.04
C MET A 8 -6.93 7.55 -5.27
N PHE A 9 -6.08 8.58 -5.43
CA PHE A 9 -6.19 9.59 -6.51
C PHE A 9 -5.13 9.49 -7.59
N VAL A 10 -3.95 8.97 -7.23
CA VAL A 10 -2.77 8.95 -8.10
C VAL A 10 -2.30 7.51 -8.25
N GLU A 11 -1.80 7.16 -9.44
CA GLU A 11 -1.24 5.85 -9.73
C GLU A 11 -0.13 5.48 -8.72
N THR A 12 -0.16 4.25 -8.21
CA THR A 12 0.80 3.70 -7.23
C THR A 12 2.26 3.97 -7.62
N THR A 13 2.62 3.73 -8.89
CA THR A 13 3.98 3.90 -9.39
C THR A 13 4.43 5.35 -9.33
N VAL A 14 3.56 6.28 -9.76
CA VAL A 14 3.85 7.72 -9.73
C VAL A 14 4.01 8.20 -8.30
N CYS A 15 3.11 7.81 -7.40
CA CYS A 15 3.23 8.11 -5.98
C CYS A 15 4.53 7.58 -5.39
N ALA A 16 4.90 6.33 -5.68
CA ALA A 16 6.13 5.74 -5.16
C ALA A 16 7.36 6.49 -5.65
N LEU A 17 7.46 6.80 -6.96
CA LEU A 17 8.60 7.52 -7.52
C LEU A 17 8.76 8.93 -6.95
N LEU A 18 7.64 9.61 -6.66
CA LEU A 18 7.65 10.96 -6.09
C LEU A 18 7.90 10.96 -4.57
N LEU A 19 7.26 10.07 -3.84
CA LEU A 19 7.28 10.05 -2.38
C LEU A 19 8.54 9.38 -1.82
N THR A 20 9.13 8.42 -2.53
CA THR A 20 10.38 7.75 -2.10
C THR A 20 11.51 8.75 -1.82
N PRO A 21 11.94 9.62 -2.77
CA PRO A 21 13.03 10.56 -2.51
C PRO A 21 12.68 11.59 -1.41
N VAL A 22 11.39 11.85 -1.17
CA VAL A 22 10.92 12.76 -0.12
C VAL A 22 11.00 12.10 1.26
N PHE A 23 10.61 10.83 1.37
CA PHE A 23 10.56 10.12 2.65
C PHE A 23 11.89 9.47 3.05
N ILE A 24 12.72 9.02 2.10
CA ILE A 24 14.06 8.44 2.36
C ILE A 24 14.88 9.28 3.37
N PRO A 25 15.07 10.61 3.19
CA PRO A 25 15.86 11.40 4.14
C PRO A 25 15.18 11.53 5.52
N VAL A 26 13.85 11.40 5.60
CA VAL A 26 13.09 11.46 6.85
C VAL A 26 13.24 10.14 7.61
N ILE A 27 13.08 9.00 6.94
CA ILE A 27 13.18 7.69 7.57
C ILE A 27 14.61 7.36 8.00
N SER A 28 15.62 7.75 7.22
CA SER A 28 17.02 7.61 7.60
C SER A 28 17.36 8.41 8.86
N LYS A 29 16.76 9.59 9.05
CA LYS A 29 16.94 10.38 10.28
C LYS A 29 16.25 9.77 11.50
N LEU A 30 15.17 9.02 11.28
CA LEU A 30 14.43 8.31 12.32
C LEU A 30 15.04 6.94 12.65
N GLY A 31 16.08 6.51 11.94
CA GLY A 31 16.70 5.19 12.11
C GLY A 31 15.81 4.03 11.67
N ILE A 32 14.80 4.30 10.83
CA ILE A 32 13.89 3.28 10.30
C ILE A 32 14.54 2.66 9.06
N ASP A 33 14.45 1.34 8.96
CA ASP A 33 14.95 0.61 7.80
C ASP A 33 14.19 1.00 6.51
N PRO A 34 14.89 1.39 5.42
CA PRO A 34 14.25 1.80 4.16
C PRO A 34 13.43 0.70 3.48
N VAL A 35 13.81 -0.57 3.63
CA VAL A 35 13.07 -1.72 3.08
C VAL A 35 11.76 -1.88 3.85
N HIS A 36 11.83 -1.83 5.18
CA HIS A 36 10.63 -1.87 6.03
C HIS A 36 9.62 -0.79 5.64
N PHE A 37 10.08 0.46 5.56
CA PHE A 37 9.24 1.58 5.16
C PHE A 37 8.73 1.44 3.72
N GLY A 38 9.58 1.00 2.78
CA GLY A 38 9.24 0.81 1.38
C GLY A 38 8.10 -0.19 1.20
N VAL A 39 8.16 -1.33 1.89
CA VAL A 39 7.11 -2.36 1.84
C VAL A 39 5.80 -1.84 2.43
N ILE A 40 5.84 -1.15 3.57
CA ILE A 40 4.64 -0.53 4.16
C ILE A 40 4.05 0.48 3.19
N MET A 41 4.86 1.36 2.61
CA MET A 41 4.43 2.38 1.68
C MET A 41 3.77 1.78 0.44
N MET A 42 4.41 0.78 -0.19
CA MET A 42 3.86 0.11 -1.36
C MET A 42 2.56 -0.61 -1.08
N THR A 43 2.48 -1.34 0.05
CA THR A 43 1.27 -2.03 0.49
C THR A 43 0.13 -1.03 0.75
N THR A 44 0.45 0.10 1.35
CA THR A 44 -0.52 1.16 1.67
C THR A 44 -1.00 1.89 0.41
N LEU A 45 -0.14 2.11 -0.58
CA LEU A 45 -0.50 2.70 -1.88
C LEU A 45 -1.34 1.74 -2.73
N THR A 46 -0.99 0.45 -2.78
CA THR A 46 -1.79 -0.58 -3.47
C THR A 46 -3.14 -0.81 -2.80
N ALA A 47 -3.24 -0.66 -1.48
CA ALA A 47 -4.54 -0.63 -0.81
C ALA A 47 -5.37 0.59 -1.28
N GLY A 48 -4.77 1.73 -1.61
CA GLY A 48 -5.47 2.92 -2.10
C GLY A 48 -6.15 2.73 -3.46
N ILE A 49 -5.51 2.03 -4.41
CA ILE A 49 -6.05 1.87 -5.78
C ILE A 49 -7.27 0.96 -5.89
N MET A 50 -7.57 0.19 -4.85
CA MET A 50 -8.74 -0.67 -4.78
C MET A 50 -9.96 0.06 -4.15
N THR A 51 -9.79 1.29 -3.60
CA THR A 51 -10.82 1.98 -2.79
C THR A 51 -11.48 3.03 -3.68
N PRO A 52 -12.80 3.22 -3.63
CA PRO A 52 -13.47 4.25 -4.44
C PRO A 52 -13.03 5.67 -3.99
N PRO A 53 -12.21 6.36 -4.82
CA PRO A 53 -12.63 7.59 -5.51
C PRO A 53 -12.05 7.79 -6.93
N VAL A 54 -10.95 7.13 -7.32
CA VAL A 54 -10.34 7.14 -8.68
C VAL A 54 -9.82 5.75 -9.07
N GLY A 55 -9.32 4.99 -8.08
CA GLY A 55 -9.32 3.53 -8.00
C GLY A 55 -9.16 2.73 -9.31
N VAL A 56 -8.11 3.00 -10.09
CA VAL A 56 -7.95 2.45 -11.46
C VAL A 56 -8.14 0.93 -11.50
N ALA A 57 -7.53 0.20 -10.57
CA ALA A 57 -7.69 -1.26 -10.49
C ALA A 57 -9.13 -1.69 -10.16
N LEU A 58 -9.82 -0.96 -9.27
CA LEU A 58 -11.23 -1.20 -8.95
C LEU A 58 -12.12 -0.99 -10.19
N TYR A 59 -11.94 0.12 -10.92
CA TYR A 59 -12.72 0.41 -12.12
C TYR A 59 -12.43 -0.58 -13.26
N SER A 60 -11.16 -0.86 -13.55
CA SER A 60 -10.77 -1.83 -14.58
C SER A 60 -11.30 -3.24 -14.29
N THR A 61 -11.24 -3.68 -13.03
CA THR A 61 -11.76 -5.01 -12.66
C THR A 61 -13.29 -5.04 -12.77
N SER A 62 -13.97 -3.97 -12.35
CA SER A 62 -15.43 -3.89 -12.43
C SER A 62 -15.92 -3.87 -13.89
N GLU A 63 -15.20 -3.20 -14.78
CA GLU A 63 -15.47 -3.19 -16.22
C GLU A 63 -15.33 -4.59 -16.84
N ILE A 64 -14.26 -5.32 -16.51
CA ILE A 64 -14.04 -6.70 -16.98
C ILE A 64 -15.13 -7.64 -16.45
N MET A 65 -15.55 -7.46 -15.20
CA MET A 65 -16.54 -8.32 -14.53
C MET A 65 -17.99 -7.94 -14.85
N GLY A 66 -18.22 -6.79 -15.50
CA GLY A 66 -19.56 -6.30 -15.84
C GLY A 66 -20.41 -5.88 -14.64
N CYS A 67 -19.78 -5.56 -13.50
CA CYS A 67 -20.45 -5.10 -12.28
C CYS A 67 -20.13 -3.64 -11.99
N THR A 68 -20.88 -3.02 -11.08
CA THR A 68 -20.61 -1.64 -10.68
C THR A 68 -19.38 -1.55 -9.77
N PRO A 69 -18.57 -0.49 -9.85
CA PRO A 69 -17.43 -0.27 -8.94
C PRO A 69 -17.82 -0.33 -7.46
N GLN A 70 -19.05 0.08 -7.13
CA GLN A 70 -19.59 0.05 -5.78
C GLN A 70 -19.83 -1.38 -5.29
N GLU A 71 -20.32 -2.29 -6.14
CA GLU A 71 -20.47 -3.71 -5.81
C GLU A 71 -19.11 -4.35 -5.57
N THR A 72 -18.14 -4.12 -6.47
CA THR A 72 -16.78 -4.61 -6.32
C THR A 72 -16.12 -4.09 -5.03
N ALA A 73 -16.28 -2.80 -4.73
CA ALA A 73 -15.74 -2.20 -3.52
C ALA A 73 -16.36 -2.79 -2.25
N ARG A 74 -17.67 -3.08 -2.28
CA ARG A 74 -18.39 -3.68 -1.16
C ARG A 74 -17.94 -5.12 -0.90
N GLU A 75 -17.78 -5.91 -1.95
CA GLU A 75 -17.28 -7.28 -1.84
C GLU A 75 -15.79 -7.32 -1.48
N ALA A 76 -15.04 -6.25 -1.77
CA ALA A 76 -13.63 -6.11 -1.39
C ALA A 76 -13.42 -5.73 0.09
N ILE A 77 -14.45 -5.33 0.85
CA ILE A 77 -14.35 -4.95 2.27
C ILE A 77 -13.57 -5.97 3.14
N PRO A 78 -13.83 -7.29 3.09
CA PRO A 78 -13.04 -8.26 3.86
C PRO A 78 -11.55 -8.25 3.50
N PHE A 79 -11.21 -8.06 2.23
CA PHE A 79 -9.81 -7.94 1.79
C PHE A 79 -9.18 -6.66 2.32
N TYR A 80 -9.94 -5.56 2.31
CA TYR A 80 -9.53 -4.29 2.90
C TYR A 80 -9.20 -4.38 4.37
N LEU A 81 -10.08 -5.01 5.15
CA LEU A 81 -9.87 -5.22 6.58
C LEU A 81 -8.62 -6.07 6.82
N THR A 82 -8.41 -7.10 6.02
CA THR A 82 -7.22 -7.96 6.11
C THR A 82 -5.95 -7.18 5.77
N LEU A 83 -5.95 -6.35 4.73
CA LEU A 83 -4.82 -5.48 4.38
C LEU A 83 -4.52 -4.46 5.47
N MET A 84 -5.55 -3.83 6.05
CA MET A 84 -5.37 -2.88 7.15
C MET A 84 -4.81 -3.56 8.40
N ALA A 85 -5.26 -4.78 8.72
CA ALA A 85 -4.71 -5.58 9.79
C ALA A 85 -3.25 -5.97 9.52
N LEU A 86 -2.94 -6.38 8.28
CA LEU A 86 -1.58 -6.71 7.85
C LEU A 86 -0.64 -5.51 7.95
N VAL A 87 -1.07 -4.32 7.49
CA VAL A 87 -0.28 -3.09 7.63
C VAL A 87 -0.05 -2.76 9.10
N GLY A 88 -1.07 -2.89 9.95
CA GLY A 88 -0.91 -2.74 11.40
C GLY A 88 0.12 -3.70 11.96
N LEU A 89 0.03 -4.98 11.61
CA LEU A 89 0.97 -6.01 12.02
C LEU A 89 2.40 -5.69 11.56
N MET A 90 2.58 -5.28 10.30
CA MET A 90 3.88 -4.89 9.74
C MET A 90 4.49 -3.68 10.45
N VAL A 91 3.67 -2.73 10.90
CA VAL A 91 4.13 -1.54 11.65
C VAL A 91 4.66 -1.94 13.05
N PHE A 92 3.98 -2.86 13.74
CA PHE A 92 4.40 -3.29 15.08
C PHE A 92 5.48 -4.38 15.06
N PHE A 93 5.54 -5.19 14.00
CA PHE A 93 6.46 -6.31 13.86
C PHE A 93 7.29 -6.19 12.58
N PRO A 94 8.34 -5.34 12.57
CA PRO A 94 9.19 -5.12 11.39
C PRO A 94 9.89 -6.39 10.90
N GLN A 95 10.14 -7.35 11.80
CA GLN A 95 10.74 -8.64 11.50
C GLN A 95 9.94 -9.45 10.47
N ILE A 96 8.63 -9.25 10.34
CA ILE A 96 7.84 -9.94 9.30
C ILE A 96 8.30 -9.54 7.91
N ILE A 97 8.74 -8.28 7.76
CA ILE A 97 9.25 -7.74 6.50
C ILE A 97 10.75 -8.01 6.37
N LEU A 98 11.51 -7.80 7.46
CA LEU A 98 12.97 -7.87 7.45
C LEU A 98 13.52 -9.29 7.55
N PHE A 99 12.77 -10.27 8.03
CA PHE A 99 13.24 -11.65 8.18
C PHE A 99 13.81 -12.24 6.90
N LEU A 100 13.12 -12.07 5.77
CA LEU A 100 13.58 -12.59 4.48
C LEU A 100 14.76 -11.77 3.92
N PRO A 101 14.71 -10.42 3.88
CA PRO A 101 15.86 -9.59 3.55
C PRO A 101 17.11 -9.91 4.37
N ASP A 102 17.01 -9.96 5.70
CA ASP A 102 18.13 -10.24 6.60
C ASP A 102 18.69 -11.66 6.35
N LEU A 103 17.83 -12.63 6.06
CA LEU A 103 18.27 -14.00 5.74
C LEU A 103 19.03 -14.09 4.41
N VAL A 104 18.68 -13.28 3.41
CA VAL A 104 19.25 -13.33 2.07
C VAL A 104 20.42 -12.37 1.89
N PHE A 105 20.35 -11.19 2.49
CA PHE A 105 21.30 -10.09 2.30
C PHE A 105 22.22 -9.85 3.52
N GLY A 106 21.90 -10.41 4.69
CA GLY A 106 22.77 -10.43 5.88
C GLY A 106 22.47 -9.33 6.89
#